data_AF-A0A653BYC0-F1
#
_entry.id   AF-A0A653BYC0-F1
#
_cell.length_a   1.000
_cell.length_b   1.000
_cell.length_c   1.000
_cell.angle_alpha   90.00
_cell.angle_beta   90.00
_cell.angle_gamma   90.00
#
_symmetry.space_group_name_H-M   'P 1'
#
loop_
_entity.id
_entity.type
_entity.pdbx_description
1 polymer ?
#
loop_
_entity_poly.entity_id
_entity_poly.type
_entity_poly.pdbx_seq_one_letter_code
_entity_poly.pdbx_strand_id
1 'polypeptide(L)'
;MLINEVSDNRSTHTFSQRFFRYNRSTYEQTVIRIPNLSEPKTSYKHPEPTSETFSKILQDLKIDRKTTQDLVVINKIQNAVHKHIDNIVGELAEAETEMFELEEELRHLQIERRLKRLNSQDDSDEHISFENELEETQASTSNCMRAKAEKVTNTVRGRGRGRGVRGRGRRSSKIDGIV
;
A
#
# COMPACT_ATOMS: atom_id res chain seq x y z
N MET A 1 -5.89 8.61 -2.88
CA MET A 1 -5.84 9.14 -1.50
C MET A 1 -5.29 8.07 -0.59
N LEU A 2 -4.16 8.34 0.07
CA LEU A 2 -3.58 7.48 1.10
C LEU A 2 -3.77 8.17 2.45
N ILE A 3 -4.22 7.43 3.46
CA ILE A 3 -4.45 7.92 4.82
C ILE A 3 -3.76 6.97 5.79
N ASN A 4 -3.06 7.53 6.78
CA ASN A 4 -2.51 6.81 7.92
C ASN A 4 -3.16 7.34 9.19
N GLU A 5 -3.93 6.50 9.87
CA GLU A 5 -4.57 6.81 11.15
C GLU A 5 -3.85 6.05 12.26
N VAL A 6 -3.51 6.77 13.33
CA VAL A 6 -2.77 6.22 14.47
C VAL A 6 -3.66 6.28 15.70
N SER A 7 -3.73 5.19 16.47
CA SER A 7 -4.51 5.16 17.71
C SER A 7 -3.96 6.15 18.75
N ASP A 8 -4.79 6.53 19.73
CA ASP A 8 -4.43 7.50 20.77
C ASP A 8 -3.16 7.10 21.54
N ASN A 9 -2.99 5.80 21.79
CA ASN A 9 -1.82 5.22 22.45
C ASN A 9 -0.68 4.88 21.47
N ARG A 10 -0.84 5.17 20.17
CA ARG A 10 0.11 4.87 19.08
C ARG A 10 0.48 3.40 18.91
N SER A 11 -0.30 2.48 19.47
CA SER A 11 -0.04 1.03 19.32
C SER A 11 -0.60 0.44 18.03
N THR A 12 -1.47 1.17 17.33
CA THR A 12 -2.17 0.67 16.15
C THR A 12 -2.15 1.71 15.04
N HIS A 13 -1.76 1.26 13.85
CA HIS A 13 -1.73 2.05 12.63
C HIS A 13 -2.72 1.47 11.62
N THR A 14 -3.59 2.30 11.07
CA THR A 14 -4.53 1.94 10.03
C THR A 14 -4.14 2.65 8.75
N PHE A 15 -3.69 1.89 7.76
CA PHE A 15 -3.39 2.39 6.42
C PHE A 15 -4.59 2.15 5.52
N SER A 16 -5.16 3.23 4.98
CA SER A 16 -6.26 3.15 4.02
C SER A 16 -5.90 3.85 2.71
N GLN A 17 -6.27 3.21 1.59
CA GLN A 17 -6.03 3.72 0.26
C GLN A 17 -7.33 3.70 -0.54
N ARG A 18 -7.66 4.82 -1.18
CA ARG A 18 -8.80 4.95 -2.10
C ARG A 18 -8.35 5.53 -3.42
N PHE A 19 -8.80 4.94 -4.52
CA PHE A 19 -8.55 5.43 -5.87
C PHE A 19 -9.81 6.11 -6.39
N PHE A 20 -9.65 7.25 -7.02
CA PHE A 20 -10.75 8.02 -7.60
C PHE A 20 -10.47 8.27 -9.07
N ARG A 21 -11.51 8.23 -9.89
CA ARG A 21 -11.48 8.69 -11.28
C ARG A 21 -12.47 9.84 -11.41
N TYR A 22 -12.04 10.93 -12.02
CA TYR A 22 -12.95 12.00 -12.40
C TYR A 22 -13.67 11.61 -13.70
N ASN A 23 -14.99 11.53 -13.65
CA ASN A 23 -15.81 11.13 -14.78
C ASN A 23 -17.14 11.90 -14.74
N ARG A 24 -17.55 12.48 -15.87
CA ARG A 24 -18.82 13.22 -16.02
C ARG A 24 -19.08 14.22 -14.89
N SER A 25 -18.07 15.01 -14.55
CA SER A 25 -18.13 16.02 -13.48
C SER A 25 -18.31 15.48 -12.06
N THR A 26 -18.03 14.19 -11.83
CA THR A 26 -18.10 13.55 -10.51
C THR A 26 -16.84 12.74 -10.23
N TYR A 27 -16.47 12.61 -8.95
CA TYR A 27 -15.41 11.70 -8.52
C TYR A 27 -16.03 10.34 -8.20
N GLU A 28 -15.72 9.35 -9.02
CA GLU A 28 -16.12 7.96 -8.82
C GLU A 28 -14.98 7.22 -8.11
N GLN A 29 -15.30 6.42 -7.08
CA GLN A 29 -14.31 5.56 -6.46
C GLN A 29 -14.06 4.33 -7.34
N THR A 30 -12.80 4.08 -7.68
CA THR A 30 -12.36 2.92 -8.46
C THR A 30 -11.87 1.83 -7.52
N VAL A 31 -12.35 0.60 -7.74
CA VAL A 31 -11.87 -0.58 -7.01
C VAL A 31 -10.55 -1.04 -7.62
N ILE A 32 -9.55 -1.25 -6.78
CA ILE A 32 -8.28 -1.86 -7.17
C ILE A 32 -8.19 -3.25 -6.56
N ARG A 33 -7.86 -4.21 -7.41
CA ARG A 33 -7.54 -5.58 -7.00
C ARG A 33 -6.03 -5.76 -7.01
N ILE A 34 -5.48 -6.21 -5.89
CA ILE A 34 -4.09 -6.62 -5.80
C ILE A 34 -4.05 -8.13 -6.03
N PRO A 35 -3.59 -8.60 -7.21
CA PRO A 35 -3.51 -10.03 -7.48
C PRO A 35 -2.51 -10.68 -6.53
N ASN A 36 -2.85 -11.87 -6.04
CA ASN A 36 -2.00 -12.61 -5.12
C ASN A 36 -1.96 -14.11 -5.48
N LEU A 37 -1.06 -14.86 -4.84
CA LEU A 37 -0.85 -16.28 -5.14
C LEU A 37 -1.94 -17.22 -4.57
N SER A 38 -2.75 -16.76 -3.62
CA SER A 38 -3.80 -17.59 -2.99
C SER A 38 -5.12 -17.59 -3.76
N GLU A 39 -5.28 -16.69 -4.72
CA GLU A 39 -6.45 -16.65 -5.59
C GLU A 39 -6.51 -17.90 -6.48
N PRO A 40 -7.63 -18.65 -6.48
CA PRO A 40 -7.75 -19.88 -7.24
C PRO A 40 -7.78 -19.58 -8.75
N LYS A 41 -6.88 -20.22 -9.50
CA LYS A 41 -6.78 -20.09 -10.96
C LYS A 41 -7.81 -21.00 -11.63
N THR A 42 -9.08 -20.62 -11.59
CA THR A 42 -10.19 -21.48 -12.07
C THR A 42 -10.50 -21.33 -13.57
N SER A 43 -9.76 -20.50 -14.32
CA SER A 43 -10.00 -20.26 -15.75
C SER A 43 -8.73 -20.33 -16.58
N TYR A 44 -8.87 -20.78 -17.84
CA TYR A 44 -7.87 -20.55 -18.87
C TYR A 44 -7.58 -19.04 -18.95
N LYS A 45 -6.31 -18.66 -18.82
CA LYS A 45 -5.92 -17.24 -18.84
C LYS A 45 -6.25 -16.65 -20.20
N HIS A 46 -6.95 -15.52 -20.20
CA HIS A 46 -6.83 -14.60 -21.33
C HIS A 46 -5.35 -14.14 -21.39
N PRO A 47 -4.76 -14.05 -22.60
CA PRO A 47 -3.41 -13.52 -22.72
C PRO A 47 -3.43 -12.05 -22.27
N GLU A 48 -2.95 -11.82 -21.06
CA GLU A 48 -2.70 -10.47 -20.57
C GLU A 48 -1.47 -9.90 -21.29
N PRO A 49 -1.48 -8.59 -21.62
CA PRO A 49 -0.30 -7.96 -22.20
C PRO A 49 0.88 -8.09 -21.24
N THR A 50 1.99 -8.66 -21.73
CA THR A 50 3.22 -8.79 -20.96
C THR A 50 3.96 -7.46 -20.90
N SER A 51 4.69 -7.21 -19.81
CA SER A 51 5.53 -6.01 -19.73
C SER A 51 6.64 -6.05 -20.80
N GLU A 52 7.05 -4.87 -21.26
CA GLU A 52 8.13 -4.75 -22.25
C GLU A 52 9.44 -5.33 -21.71
N THR A 53 9.76 -5.05 -20.45
CA THR A 53 10.96 -5.57 -19.78
C THR A 53 10.98 -7.09 -19.74
N PHE A 54 9.86 -7.72 -19.38
CA PHE A 54 9.77 -9.18 -19.40
C PHE A 54 9.89 -9.75 -20.81
N SER A 55 9.34 -9.03 -21.80
CA SER A 55 9.46 -9.41 -23.21
C SER A 55 10.92 -9.39 -23.69
N LYS A 56 11.73 -8.42 -23.25
CA LYS A 56 13.18 -8.37 -23.52
C LYS A 56 13.92 -9.57 -22.92
N ILE A 57 13.65 -9.91 -21.65
CA ILE A 57 14.23 -11.09 -21.00
C ILE A 57 13.92 -12.38 -21.78
N LEU A 58 12.68 -12.52 -22.28
CA LEU A 58 12.28 -13.67 -23.09
C LEU A 58 12.99 -13.72 -24.45
N GLN A 59 13.27 -12.57 -25.07
CA GLN A 59 14.01 -12.49 -26.33
C GLN A 59 15.48 -12.91 -26.15
N ASP A 60 16.10 -12.52 -25.03
CA ASP A 60 17.49 -12.85 -24.73
C ASP A 60 17.72 -14.35 -24.48
N LEU A 61 16.70 -15.05 -24.00
CA LEU A 61 16.75 -16.46 -23.62
C LEU A 61 16.90 -17.45 -24.79
N LYS A 62 16.79 -17.01 -26.06
CA LYS A 62 16.93 -17.82 -27.30
C LYS A 62 16.34 -19.24 -27.16
N ILE A 63 15.08 -19.34 -26.75
CA ILE A 63 14.41 -20.63 -26.51
C ILE A 63 13.95 -21.23 -27.84
N ASP A 64 14.50 -22.39 -28.19
CA ASP A 64 13.99 -23.18 -29.31
C ASP A 64 12.81 -24.06 -28.85
N ARG A 65 11.59 -23.57 -29.10
CA ARG A 65 10.34 -24.23 -28.72
C ARG A 65 10.12 -25.60 -29.37
N LYS A 66 10.84 -25.92 -30.45
CA LYS A 66 10.65 -27.20 -31.17
C LYS A 66 11.48 -28.34 -30.57
N THR A 67 12.56 -28.02 -29.86
CA THR A 67 13.55 -29.00 -29.40
C THR A 67 13.66 -29.08 -27.88
N THR A 68 13.24 -28.03 -27.16
CA THR A 68 13.37 -27.98 -25.70
C THR A 68 12.10 -28.41 -24.96
N GLN A 69 12.27 -29.26 -23.95
CA GLN A 69 11.19 -29.72 -23.08
C GLN A 69 10.61 -28.55 -22.27
N ASP A 70 9.28 -28.46 -22.16
CA ASP A 70 8.58 -27.33 -21.52
C ASP A 70 9.07 -27.01 -20.11
N LEU A 71 9.37 -28.03 -19.30
CA LEU A 71 9.86 -27.84 -17.93
C LEU A 71 11.26 -27.20 -17.90
N VAL A 72 12.10 -27.52 -18.87
CA VAL A 72 13.43 -26.91 -19.02
C VAL A 72 13.29 -25.45 -19.44
N VAL A 73 12.32 -25.15 -20.31
CA VAL A 73 12.01 -23.77 -20.71
C VAL A 73 11.56 -22.94 -19.51
N ILE A 74 10.65 -23.47 -18.68
CA ILE A 74 10.16 -22.78 -17.48
C ILE A 74 11.32 -22.47 -16.53
N ASN A 75 12.18 -23.45 -16.24
CA ASN A 75 13.34 -23.24 -15.36
C ASN A 75 14.32 -22.20 -15.93
N LYS A 76 14.55 -22.19 -17.24
CA LYS A 76 15.39 -21.18 -17.89
C LYS A 76 14.80 -19.77 -17.74
N ILE A 77 13.50 -19.62 -17.96
CA ILE A 77 12.80 -18.33 -17.76
C ILE A 77 12.91 -17.89 -16.31
N GLN A 78 12.62 -18.78 -15.36
CA GLN A 78 12.71 -18.48 -13.93
C GLN A 78 14.11 -18.02 -13.53
N ASN A 79 15.16 -18.73 -13.97
CA ASN A 79 16.54 -18.38 -13.65
C ASN A 79 16.96 -17.03 -14.26
N ALA A 80 16.52 -16.74 -15.49
CA ALA A 80 16.81 -15.45 -16.11
C ALA A 80 16.09 -14.29 -15.41
N VAL A 81 14.84 -14.50 -14.99
CA VAL A 81 14.09 -13.51 -14.19
C VAL A 81 14.76 -13.29 -12.84
N HIS A 82 15.15 -14.35 -12.14
CA HIS A 82 15.88 -14.22 -10.87
C HIS A 82 17.19 -13.44 -11.05
N LYS A 83 18.00 -13.80 -12.05
CA LYS A 83 19.24 -13.08 -12.34
C LYS A 83 19.00 -11.60 -12.65
N HIS A 84 17.94 -11.29 -13.39
CA HIS A 84 17.58 -9.90 -13.67
C HIS A 84 17.15 -9.13 -12.42
N ILE A 85 16.39 -9.78 -11.52
CA ILE A 85 16.01 -9.19 -10.23
C ILE A 85 17.25 -8.93 -9.38
N ASP A 86 18.18 -9.87 -9.28
CA ASP A 86 19.42 -9.70 -8.49
C ASP A 86 20.23 -8.50 -8.99
N ASN A 87 20.33 -8.32 -10.31
CA ASN A 87 20.97 -7.15 -10.90
C ASN A 87 20.23 -5.85 -10.55
N ILE A 88 18.90 -5.82 -10.70
CA ILE A 88 18.09 -4.63 -10.37
C ILE A 88 18.22 -4.26 -8.89
N VAL A 89 18.29 -5.24 -7.99
CA VAL A 89 18.46 -4.98 -6.56
C VAL A 89 19.78 -4.25 -6.30
N GLY A 90 20.86 -4.63 -7.00
CA GLY A 90 22.14 -3.92 -6.93
C GLY A 90 22.03 -2.48 -7.43
N GLU A 91 21.48 -2.29 -8.63
CA GLU A 91 21.30 -0.96 -9.23
C GLU A 91 20.39 -0.05 -8.38
N LEU A 92 19.33 -0.62 -7.78
CA LEU A 92 18.42 0.11 -6.91
C LEU A 92 19.12 0.58 -5.63
N ALA A 93 19.96 -0.26 -5.01
CA ALA A 93 20.69 0.11 -3.81
C ALA A 93 21.68 1.26 -4.06
N GLU A 94 22.35 1.24 -5.21
CA GLU A 94 23.24 2.34 -5.63
C GLU A 94 22.43 3.63 -5.84
N ALA A 95 21.33 3.55 -6.58
CA ALA A 95 20.46 4.71 -6.83
C ALA A 95 19.81 5.28 -5.56
N GLU A 96 19.41 4.44 -4.61
CA GLU A 96 18.88 4.87 -3.31
C GLU A 96 19.93 5.61 -2.50
N THR A 97 21.18 5.13 -2.53
CA THR A 97 22.30 5.79 -1.84
C THR A 97 22.58 7.16 -2.45
N GLU A 98 22.68 7.25 -3.77
CA GLU A 98 22.89 8.52 -4.48
C GLU A 98 21.75 9.52 -4.20
N MET A 99 20.50 9.07 -4.25
CA MET A 99 19.34 9.91 -3.95
C MET A 99 19.40 10.45 -2.51
N PHE A 100 19.77 9.61 -1.54
CA PHE A 100 19.88 10.01 -0.15
C PHE A 100 20.95 11.09 0.07
N GLU A 101 22.13 10.93 -0.54
CA GLU A 101 23.22 11.92 -0.45
C GLU A 101 22.79 13.28 -1.04
N LEU A 102 22.11 13.27 -2.18
CA LEU A 102 21.59 14.47 -2.83
C LEU A 102 20.50 15.16 -2.00
N GLU A 103 19.59 14.39 -1.38
CA GLU A 103 18.58 14.94 -0.47
C GLU A 103 19.21 15.60 0.76
N GLU A 104 20.29 15.01 1.28
CA GLU A 104 21.02 15.56 2.41
C GLU A 104 21.73 16.87 2.04
N GLU A 105 22.41 16.91 0.89
CA GLU A 105 23.05 18.13 0.38
C GLU A 105 22.04 19.25 0.17
N LEU A 106 20.90 18.96 -0.47
CA LEU A 106 19.83 19.93 -0.67
C LEU A 106 19.29 20.48 0.65
N ARG A 107 19.11 19.61 1.65
CA ARG A 107 18.66 20.01 3.00
C ARG A 107 19.67 20.98 3.63
N HIS A 108 20.96 20.68 3.53
CA HIS A 108 22.02 21.54 4.07
C HIS A 108 22.04 22.91 3.39
N LEU A 109 21.97 22.95 2.05
CA LEU A 109 21.94 24.19 1.28
C LEU A 109 20.68 25.04 1.58
N GLN A 110 19.53 24.41 1.79
CA GLN A 110 18.31 25.10 2.19
C GLN A 110 18.44 25.75 3.57
N ILE A 111 19.02 25.04 4.54
CA ILE A 111 19.28 25.57 5.89
C ILE A 111 20.26 26.74 5.82
N GLU A 112 21.37 26.59 5.10
CA GLU A 112 22.37 27.64 4.95
C GLU A 112 21.77 28.90 4.29
N ARG A 113 20.98 28.72 3.24
CA ARG A 113 20.27 29.83 2.57
C ARG A 113 19.31 30.53 3.52
N ARG A 114 18.58 29.78 4.36
CA ARG A 114 17.66 30.35 5.36
C ARG A 114 18.41 31.14 6.44
N LEU A 115 19.52 30.60 6.94
CA LEU A 115 20.37 31.29 7.93
C LEU A 115 20.99 32.57 7.35
N LYS A 116 21.50 32.53 6.11
CA LYS A 116 22.03 33.72 5.43
C LYS A 116 20.98 34.82 5.30
N ARG A 117 19.74 34.48 4.94
CA ARG A 117 18.63 35.44 4.86
C ARG A 117 18.33 36.09 6.20
N LEU A 118 18.28 35.29 7.28
CA LEU A 118 18.02 35.80 8.63
C LEU A 118 19.14 36.74 9.09
N ASN A 119 20.40 36.41 8.83
CA ASN A 119 21.54 37.24 9.22
C ASN A 119 21.67 38.53 8.38
N SER A 120 21.14 38.56 7.15
CA SER A 120 21.13 39.76 6.30
C SER A 120 19.97 40.72 6.57
N GLN A 121 19.04 40.34 7.44
CA GLN A 121 17.80 41.10 7.71
C GLN A 121 17.92 42.02 8.94
N ASP A 122 19.10 42.12 9.55
CA ASP A 122 19.36 42.84 10.81
C ASP A 122 19.76 44.32 10.61
N ASP A 123 19.73 44.87 9.39
CA ASP A 123 20.17 46.25 9.10
C ASP A 123 19.26 47.09 8.18
N SER A 124 18.03 46.67 7.89
CA SER A 124 17.08 47.57 7.21
C SER A 124 15.64 47.32 7.62
N ASP A 125 15.16 48.24 8.45
CA ASP A 125 13.77 48.59 8.69
C ASP A 125 13.10 48.93 7.35
N GLU A 126 12.37 47.99 6.74
CA GLU A 126 11.29 48.31 5.79
C GLU A 126 10.34 47.11 5.57
N HIS A 127 9.05 47.43 5.65
CA HIS A 127 7.89 46.56 5.49
C HIS A 127 7.96 45.62 4.28
N ILE A 128 7.95 44.30 4.51
CA ILE A 128 7.46 43.33 3.52
C ILE A 128 6.54 42.32 4.22
N SER A 129 5.24 42.51 4.04
CA SER A 129 4.23 41.46 4.17
C SER A 129 4.43 40.46 3.03
N PHE A 130 4.73 39.19 3.31
CA PHE A 130 4.30 38.08 2.45
C PHE A 130 4.40 36.73 3.17
N GLU A 131 3.20 36.24 3.51
CA GLU A 131 2.69 34.87 3.61
C GLU A 131 3.58 33.73 4.15
N ASN A 132 3.12 33.24 5.31
CA ASN A 132 3.41 31.93 5.88
C ASN A 132 3.03 30.80 4.91
N GLU A 133 4.01 30.13 4.33
CA GLU A 133 3.93 28.71 3.99
C GLU A 133 4.97 27.95 4.80
N LEU A 134 4.65 27.74 6.08
CA LEU A 134 5.20 26.64 6.86
C LEU A 134 4.02 26.04 7.63
N GLU A 135 3.24 25.21 6.94
CA GLU A 135 2.26 24.37 7.60
C GLU A 135 3.01 23.35 8.47
N GLU A 136 2.69 23.41 9.76
CA GLU A 136 3.00 22.42 10.77
C GLU A 136 2.62 21.02 10.28
N THR A 137 3.60 20.20 9.90
CA THR A 137 3.44 18.75 10.02
C THR A 137 3.57 18.37 11.49
N GLN A 138 2.55 18.68 12.30
CA GLN A 138 2.12 17.92 13.48
C GLN A 138 0.92 18.59 14.18
N ALA A 139 -0.21 17.89 14.14
CA ALA A 139 -1.43 18.04 14.95
C ALA A 139 -2.61 18.88 14.39
N SER A 140 -3.71 18.16 14.11
CA SER A 140 -5.11 18.59 14.25
C SER A 140 -5.72 19.50 13.17
N THR A 141 -6.21 18.90 12.07
CA THR A 141 -7.38 19.42 11.33
C THR A 141 -8.63 18.62 11.70
N SER A 142 -9.25 19.04 12.79
CA SER A 142 -10.68 18.80 13.04
C SER A 142 -11.51 19.88 12.34
N ASN A 143 -12.61 19.46 11.70
CA ASN A 143 -13.69 20.26 11.13
C ASN A 143 -13.44 21.06 9.84
N CYS A 144 -13.83 20.48 8.70
CA CYS A 144 -14.74 21.16 7.76
C CYS A 144 -15.40 20.17 6.81
N MET A 145 -16.72 20.04 6.90
CA MET A 145 -17.73 19.63 5.89
C MET A 145 -18.93 19.00 6.60
N ARG A 146 -19.73 19.86 7.25
CA ARG A 146 -21.08 19.53 7.74
C ARG A 146 -22.04 19.58 6.55
N ALA A 147 -22.10 18.52 5.76
CA ALA A 147 -23.21 18.30 4.83
C ALA A 147 -24.34 17.57 5.56
N LYS A 148 -25.53 18.17 5.55
CA LYS A 148 -26.75 17.65 6.16
C LYS A 148 -27.13 16.31 5.50
N ALA A 149 -27.04 15.22 6.25
CA ALA A 149 -27.71 13.97 5.91
C ALA A 149 -29.09 13.97 6.60
N GLU A 150 -30.14 14.09 5.78
CA GLU A 150 -31.52 13.90 6.20
C GLU A 150 -31.73 12.48 6.72
N LYS A 151 -32.53 12.40 7.80
CA LYS A 151 -33.00 11.14 8.37
C LYS A 151 -33.91 10.43 7.36
N VAL A 152 -33.50 9.25 6.91
CA VAL A 152 -34.44 8.22 6.46
C VAL A 152 -34.34 7.05 7.44
N THR A 153 -35.28 7.03 8.37
CA THR A 153 -35.60 5.88 9.21
C THR A 153 -36.48 4.90 8.42
N ASN A 154 -36.36 3.61 8.77
CA ASN A 154 -37.09 2.41 8.32
C ASN A 154 -36.24 1.59 7.33
N THR A 155 -35.87 0.34 7.63
CA THR A 155 -36.77 -0.77 7.98
C THR A 155 -36.10 -1.91 8.77
N VAL A 156 -36.84 -2.39 9.79
CA VAL A 156 -36.99 -3.79 10.27
C VAL A 156 -35.75 -4.52 10.82
N ARG A 157 -35.60 -4.44 12.15
CA ARG A 157 -34.84 -5.41 12.96
C ARG A 157 -35.64 -6.69 13.14
N GLY A 158 -35.14 -7.80 12.60
CA GLY A 158 -35.63 -9.15 12.87
C GLY A 158 -35.43 -9.53 14.34
N ARG A 159 -36.52 -9.90 15.01
CA ARG A 159 -36.53 -10.49 16.35
C ARG A 159 -36.15 -11.97 16.25
N GLY A 160 -34.96 -12.34 16.69
CA GLY A 160 -34.57 -13.73 16.95
C GLY A 160 -34.61 -14.02 18.45
N ARG A 161 -35.75 -14.46 18.97
CA ARG A 161 -35.86 -15.11 20.29
C ARG A 161 -35.52 -16.59 20.12
N GLY A 162 -34.49 -17.07 20.80
CA GLY A 162 -34.15 -18.49 20.90
C GLY A 162 -33.56 -18.81 22.26
N ARG A 163 -34.44 -19.11 23.23
CA ARG A 163 -34.09 -19.76 24.50
C ARG A 163 -33.78 -21.23 24.22
N GLY A 164 -32.70 -21.77 24.78
CA GLY A 164 -32.31 -23.17 24.60
C GLY A 164 -31.33 -23.69 25.64
N VAL A 165 -31.83 -23.86 26.87
CA VAL A 165 -31.60 -24.96 27.81
C VAL A 165 -30.17 -25.43 28.13
N ARG A 166 -29.88 -25.34 29.44
CA ARG A 166 -28.79 -25.96 30.21
C ARG A 166 -28.72 -27.48 30.01
N GLY A 167 -27.53 -28.01 29.76
CA GLY A 167 -27.18 -29.42 29.96
C GLY A 167 -25.96 -29.56 30.86
N ARG A 168 -26.17 -29.84 32.15
CA ARG A 168 -25.16 -30.35 33.09
C ARG A 168 -25.34 -31.87 33.19
N GLY A 169 -24.27 -32.63 32.95
CA GLY A 169 -24.14 -34.04 33.35
C GLY A 169 -22.66 -34.42 33.25
N ARG A 170 -21.89 -34.41 34.36
CA ARG A 170 -21.66 -35.47 35.35
C ARG A 170 -21.05 -36.77 34.80
N ARG A 171 -19.77 -36.95 35.14
CA ARG A 171 -19.01 -38.16 35.54
C ARG A 171 -19.77 -39.50 35.58
N SER A 172 -19.12 -40.55 35.05
CA SER A 172 -18.95 -41.91 35.63
C SER A 172 -18.17 -42.74 34.60
N SER A 173 -16.91 -43.15 34.79
CA SER A 173 -16.35 -44.25 35.59
C SER A 173 -15.80 -45.35 34.67
N LYS A 174 -14.53 -45.71 34.92
CA LYS A 174 -13.82 -46.90 34.46
C LYS A 174 -14.69 -48.16 34.47
N ILE A 175 -14.48 -49.03 33.49
CA ILE A 175 -14.53 -50.49 33.66
C ILE A 175 -13.32 -51.08 32.94
N ASP A 176 -12.46 -51.73 33.72
CA ASP A 176 -11.41 -52.65 33.31
C ASP A 176 -12.04 -54.00 32.89
N GLY A 177 -11.35 -54.76 32.01
CA GLY A 177 -11.37 -56.22 32.10
C GLY A 177 -11.85 -57.04 30.88
N ILE A 178 -10.89 -57.65 30.19
CA ILE A 178 -10.72 -59.12 29.95
C ILE A 178 -11.96 -59.90 29.47
N VAL A 179 -11.94 -60.43 28.23
CA VAL A 179 -11.42 -61.76 27.79
C VAL A 179 -11.11 -61.66 26.30
#